data_AF-A0A0M3HEV4-F1
#
_entry.id   AF-A0A0M3HEV4-F1
#
_cell.length_a   1.000
_cell.length_b   1.000
_cell.length_c   1.000
_cell.angle_alpha   90.00
_cell.angle_beta   90.00
_cell.angle_gamma   90.00
#
_symmetry.space_group_name_H-M   'P 1'
#
loop_
_entity.id
_entity.type
_entity.pdbx_description
1 polymer ?
#
loop_
_entity_poly.entity_id
_entity_poly.type
_entity_poly.pdbx_seq_one_letter_code
_entity_poly.pdbx_strand_id
1 'polypeptide(L)'
;MPDKLNCKEIREEMHRSSQIVEILSNAFISVNATFCAKVTRTICTECFLRWSLAVTRDEATVHNMTRSQCLEIRRSLELNGIRLEPIDANRWASKQPSEYSYSWIGIRCHTITGYHIEQGVIKFYDGLSRTSGCNKTLGKCITTTETILWDPSELADRRPYRTLGKVNAQISNRFVTSPSMQEHSSELIISVITVKARRGRITS
;
A
#
# COMPACT_ATOMS: atom_id res chain seq x y z
N MET A 1 -2.83 71.12 16.09
CA MET A 1 -1.96 70.00 15.62
C MET A 1 -2.09 68.89 16.63
N PRO A 2 -2.49 67.65 16.27
CA PRO A 2 -2.58 66.58 17.24
C PRO A 2 -1.19 66.04 17.57
N ASP A 3 -1.00 65.64 18.82
CA ASP A 3 0.26 65.13 19.37
C ASP A 3 0.77 63.88 18.65
N LYS A 4 2.10 63.77 18.57
CA LYS A 4 2.81 62.62 17.99
C LYS A 4 2.37 61.33 18.70
N LEU A 5 1.73 60.43 17.96
CA LEU A 5 1.47 59.06 18.39
C LEU A 5 2.80 58.36 18.70
N ASN A 6 3.06 58.11 19.98
CA ASN A 6 4.13 57.23 20.44
C ASN A 6 3.76 55.78 20.08
N CYS A 7 4.16 55.33 18.90
CA CYS A 7 4.16 53.92 18.57
C CYS A 7 5.21 53.22 19.44
N LYS A 8 4.78 52.51 20.48
CA LYS A 8 5.65 51.53 21.15
C LYS A 8 5.91 50.41 20.15
N GLU A 9 7.17 50.22 19.76
CA GLU A 9 7.61 49.00 19.10
C GLU A 9 7.36 47.82 20.06
N ILE A 10 6.33 47.03 19.76
CA ILE A 10 6.16 45.74 20.41
C ILE A 10 7.18 44.81 19.76
N ARG A 11 8.41 44.80 20.29
CA ARG A 11 9.32 43.67 20.07
C ARG A 11 8.75 42.52 20.88
N GLU A 12 7.86 41.74 20.28
CA GLU A 12 7.66 40.38 20.76
C GLU A 12 9.00 39.68 20.64
N GLU A 13 9.69 39.48 21.77
CA GLU A 13 10.81 38.56 21.86
C GLU A 13 10.26 37.14 21.65
N MET A 14 10.07 36.81 20.38
CA MET A 14 9.88 35.45 19.94
C MET A 14 11.06 34.66 20.49
N HIS A 15 10.81 33.73 21.42
CA HIS A 15 11.82 32.81 21.95
C HIS A 15 12.38 31.96 20.80
N ARG A 16 13.37 32.54 20.12
CA ARG A 16 13.94 32.02 18.87
C ARG A 16 15.22 31.31 19.22
N SER A 17 15.09 30.09 19.75
CA SER A 17 16.27 29.27 20.01
C SER A 17 16.81 28.74 18.68
N SER A 18 18.05 29.09 18.35
CA SER A 18 18.78 28.46 17.26
C SER A 18 19.27 27.09 17.74
N GLN A 19 18.89 26.03 17.03
CA GLN A 19 19.31 24.67 17.36
C GLN A 19 19.70 23.91 16.10
N ILE A 20 20.66 22.99 16.24
CA ILE A 20 20.98 22.03 15.20
C ILE A 20 19.87 20.99 15.18
N VAL A 21 19.14 20.92 14.07
CA VAL A 21 18.08 19.93 13.86
C VAL A 21 18.49 18.92 12.81
N GLU A 22 18.02 17.69 12.98
CA GLU A 22 18.21 16.63 12.01
C GLU A 22 16.99 16.57 11.08
N ILE A 23 17.24 16.63 9.77
CA ILE A 23 16.22 16.54 8.74
C ILE A 23 16.08 15.07 8.35
N LEU A 24 14.88 14.54 8.50
CA LEU A 24 14.53 13.18 8.10
C LEU A 24 13.63 13.23 6.87
N SER A 25 13.98 12.43 5.87
CA SER A 25 13.14 12.11 4.72
C SER A 25 12.64 10.68 4.85
N ASN A 26 11.41 10.44 4.41
CA ASN A 26 10.91 9.08 4.23
C ASN A 26 11.81 8.32 3.26
N ALA A 27 12.16 7.08 3.61
CA ALA A 27 12.85 6.15 2.74
C ALA A 27 11.84 5.10 2.24
N PHE A 28 11.79 4.87 0.93
CA PHE A 28 10.93 3.84 0.36
C PHE A 28 11.47 2.47 0.73
N ILE A 29 10.69 1.70 1.48
CA ILE A 29 11.03 0.31 1.76
C ILE A 29 10.31 -0.56 0.74
N SER A 30 11.10 -1.21 -0.12
CA SER A 30 10.64 -2.14 -1.13
C SER A 30 10.99 -3.57 -0.73
N VAL A 31 10.02 -4.49 -0.72
CA VAL A 31 10.27 -5.92 -0.42
C VAL A 31 9.56 -6.81 -1.43
N ASN A 32 10.10 -8.01 -1.62
CA ASN A 32 9.47 -9.00 -2.46
C ASN A 32 8.19 -9.52 -1.78
N ALA A 33 7.14 -9.66 -2.57
CA ALA A 33 5.84 -10.09 -2.10
C ALA A 33 5.19 -11.07 -3.07
N THR A 34 4.39 -11.94 -2.49
CA THR A 34 3.48 -12.83 -3.20
C THR A 34 2.06 -12.34 -2.97
N PHE A 35 1.32 -12.10 -4.04
CA PHE A 35 -0.07 -11.73 -4.03
C PHE A 35 -0.89 -12.96 -4.43
N CYS A 36 -1.85 -13.34 -3.61
CA CYS A 36 -2.74 -14.46 -3.89
C CYS A 36 -4.19 -13.98 -3.86
N ALA A 37 -4.96 -14.38 -4.87
CA ALA A 37 -6.38 -14.09 -4.96
C ALA A 37 -7.18 -15.32 -5.37
N LYS A 38 -8.37 -15.46 -4.79
CA LYS A 38 -9.37 -16.43 -5.19
C LYS A 38 -10.34 -15.74 -6.15
N VAL A 39 -10.54 -16.32 -7.32
CA VAL A 39 -11.49 -15.81 -8.31
C VAL A 39 -12.68 -16.76 -8.35
N THR A 40 -13.89 -16.23 -8.30
CA THR A 40 -15.12 -17.01 -8.40
C THR A 40 -15.95 -16.46 -9.54
N ARG A 41 -16.10 -17.26 -10.60
CA ARG A 41 -16.86 -16.90 -11.79
C ARG A 41 -18.22 -17.60 -11.75
N THR A 42 -19.28 -16.83 -11.90
CA THR A 42 -20.66 -17.35 -11.96
C THR A 42 -21.20 -17.11 -13.36
N ILE A 43 -21.59 -18.20 -14.02
CA ILE A 43 -22.18 -18.19 -15.36
C ILE A 43 -23.61 -18.71 -15.23
N CYS A 44 -24.58 -17.93 -15.66
CA CYS A 44 -25.98 -18.34 -15.77
C CYS A 44 -26.37 -18.42 -17.25
N THR A 45 -26.89 -19.58 -17.64
CA THR A 45 -27.43 -19.84 -18.96
C THR A 45 -28.94 -20.01 -18.88
N GLU A 46 -29.64 -19.52 -19.88
CA GLU A 46 -31.08 -19.70 -20.05
C GLU A 46 -31.34 -20.46 -21.34
N CYS A 47 -32.32 -21.36 -21.29
CA CYS A 47 -32.78 -22.11 -22.44
C CYS A 47 -34.30 -22.19 -22.46
N PHE A 48 -34.89 -21.99 -23.64
CA PHE A 48 -36.31 -22.25 -23.89
C PHE A 48 -36.45 -23.30 -24.98
N LEU A 49 -36.74 -24.54 -24.58
CA LEU A 49 -36.99 -25.69 -25.46
C LEU A 49 -35.91 -25.92 -26.54
N ARG A 50 -34.65 -25.55 -26.26
CA ARG A 50 -33.51 -25.55 -27.21
C ARG A 50 -33.69 -24.67 -28.45
N TRP A 51 -34.78 -23.89 -28.56
CA TRP A 51 -34.98 -22.94 -29.65
C TRP A 51 -34.25 -21.62 -29.40
N SER A 52 -34.06 -21.27 -28.12
CA SER A 52 -33.30 -20.10 -27.71
C SER A 52 -32.31 -20.48 -26.61
N LEU A 53 -31.07 -20.03 -26.76
CA LEU A 53 -29.96 -20.21 -25.84
C LEU A 53 -29.38 -18.82 -25.54
N ALA A 54 -29.33 -18.45 -24.26
CA ALA A 54 -28.80 -17.16 -23.84
C ALA A 54 -27.88 -17.31 -22.63
N VAL A 55 -26.86 -16.46 -22.55
CA VAL A 55 -26.10 -16.24 -21.31
C VAL A 55 -26.70 -15.03 -20.63
N THR A 56 -27.36 -15.25 -19.49
CA THR A 56 -28.04 -14.18 -18.74
C THR A 56 -27.12 -13.53 -17.72
N ARG A 57 -26.07 -14.22 -17.28
CA ARG A 57 -25.08 -13.69 -16.35
C ARG A 57 -23.72 -14.32 -16.59
N ASP A 58 -22.67 -13.50 -16.62
CA ASP A 58 -21.28 -13.96 -16.60
C ASP A 58 -20.46 -12.93 -15.82
N GLU A 59 -20.18 -13.25 -14.56
CA GLU A 59 -19.51 -12.34 -13.64
C GLU A 59 -18.36 -13.03 -12.92
N ALA A 60 -17.23 -12.35 -12.79
CA ALA A 60 -16.09 -12.79 -12.00
C ALA A 60 -15.93 -11.89 -10.77
N THR A 61 -15.88 -12.53 -9.60
CA THR A 61 -15.64 -11.88 -8.32
C THR A 61 -14.28 -12.30 -7.78
N VAL A 62 -13.57 -11.37 -7.15
CA VAL A 62 -12.23 -11.62 -6.62
C VAL A 62 -12.26 -11.45 -5.11
N HIS A 63 -11.74 -12.45 -4.41
CA HIS A 63 -11.75 -12.54 -2.97
C HIS A 63 -10.36 -12.87 -2.45
N ASN A 64 -10.09 -12.42 -1.23
CA ASN A 64 -8.92 -12.88 -0.49
C ASN A 64 -8.96 -14.40 -0.24
N MET A 65 -7.82 -14.93 0.17
CA MET A 65 -7.70 -16.32 0.61
C MET A 65 -6.95 -16.40 1.93
N THR A 66 -7.00 -17.55 2.60
CA THR A 66 -6.27 -17.67 3.87
C THR A 66 -4.75 -17.70 3.63
N ARG A 67 -3.98 -17.35 4.66
CA ARG A 67 -2.51 -17.41 4.59
C ARG A 67 -2.03 -18.82 4.27
N SER A 68 -2.64 -19.85 4.86
CA SER A 68 -2.25 -21.25 4.62
C SER A 68 -2.46 -21.64 3.16
N GLN A 69 -3.62 -21.29 2.59
CA GLN A 69 -3.93 -21.52 1.17
C GLN A 69 -2.93 -20.80 0.24
N CYS A 70 -2.62 -19.53 0.52
CA CYS A 70 -1.65 -18.78 -0.28
C CYS A 70 -0.22 -19.35 -0.16
N LEU A 71 0.17 -19.87 1.02
CA LEU A 71 1.47 -20.53 1.18
C LEU A 71 1.53 -21.89 0.48
N GLU A 72 0.44 -22.64 0.50
CA GLU A 72 0.30 -23.92 -0.18
C GLU A 72 0.41 -23.71 -1.69
N ILE A 73 -0.41 -22.84 -2.26
CA ILE A 73 -0.44 -22.56 -3.70
C ILE A 73 0.89 -21.97 -4.20
N ARG A 74 1.58 -21.18 -3.37
CA ARG A 74 2.92 -20.67 -3.70
C ARG A 74 3.98 -21.78 -3.81
N ARG A 75 3.81 -22.90 -3.10
CA ARG A 75 4.76 -24.03 -3.10
C ARG A 75 4.42 -25.07 -4.16
N SER A 76 3.15 -25.45 -4.28
CA SER A 76 2.70 -26.54 -5.16
C SER A 76 2.22 -26.06 -6.53
N LEU A 77 1.86 -24.77 -6.66
CA LEU A 77 1.05 -24.25 -7.78
C LEU A 77 -0.26 -25.03 -7.97
N GLU A 78 -0.77 -25.62 -6.89
CA GLU A 78 -2.00 -26.40 -6.87
C GLU A 78 -2.74 -26.21 -5.55
N LEU A 79 -4.05 -26.04 -5.60
CA LEU A 79 -4.88 -25.96 -4.40
C LEU A 79 -6.23 -26.62 -4.66
N ASN A 80 -6.66 -27.52 -3.77
CA ASN A 80 -7.90 -28.28 -3.91
C ASN A 80 -8.01 -29.03 -5.26
N GLY A 81 -6.90 -29.58 -5.76
CA GLY A 81 -6.83 -30.28 -7.05
C GLY A 81 -6.88 -29.38 -8.29
N ILE A 82 -6.86 -28.05 -8.11
CA ILE A 82 -6.83 -27.08 -9.21
C ILE A 82 -5.40 -26.60 -9.38
N ARG A 83 -4.79 -26.97 -10.51
CA ARG A 83 -3.44 -26.58 -10.88
C ARG A 83 -3.42 -25.21 -11.56
N LEU A 84 -2.39 -24.43 -11.27
CA LEU A 84 -2.13 -23.13 -11.87
C LEU A 84 -1.14 -23.28 -13.03
N GLU A 85 -1.43 -22.57 -14.11
CA GLU A 85 -0.59 -22.48 -15.28
C GLU A 85 0.08 -21.10 -15.32
N PRO A 86 1.33 -21.01 -15.78
CA PRO A 86 2.00 -19.73 -15.94
C PRO A 86 1.28 -18.89 -17.00
N ILE A 87 0.94 -17.65 -16.64
CA ILE A 87 0.52 -16.62 -17.60
C ILE A 87 1.76 -15.87 -18.11
N ASP A 88 2.69 -15.55 -17.21
CA ASP A 88 3.99 -14.96 -17.51
C ASP A 88 5.06 -15.41 -16.51
N ALA A 89 6.22 -14.74 -16.51
CA ALA A 89 7.35 -15.08 -15.65
C ALA A 89 7.03 -15.06 -14.15
N ASN A 90 6.09 -14.21 -13.72
CA ASN A 90 5.79 -13.97 -12.31
C ASN A 90 4.30 -14.09 -11.96
N ARG A 91 3.45 -14.51 -12.90
CA ARG A 91 2.00 -14.66 -12.72
C ARG A 91 1.55 -16.03 -13.16
N TRP A 92 0.76 -16.65 -12.31
CA TRP A 92 0.10 -17.92 -12.59
C TRP A 92 -1.38 -17.83 -12.28
N ALA A 93 -2.18 -18.52 -13.07
CA ALA A 93 -3.62 -18.64 -12.82
C ALA A 93 -4.12 -20.03 -13.15
N SER A 94 -5.17 -20.44 -12.46
CA SER A 94 -5.94 -21.62 -12.84
C SER A 94 -6.65 -21.38 -14.17
N LYS A 95 -6.62 -22.37 -15.07
CA LYS A 95 -7.43 -22.34 -16.28
C LYS A 95 -8.91 -22.32 -15.91
N GLN A 96 -9.64 -21.32 -16.40
CA GLN A 96 -11.09 -21.30 -16.28
C GLN A 96 -11.72 -22.00 -17.49
N PRO A 97 -12.75 -22.84 -17.31
CA PRO A 97 -13.42 -23.47 -18.43
C PRO A 97 -14.11 -22.40 -19.29
N SER A 98 -13.91 -22.49 -20.60
CA SER A 98 -14.58 -21.66 -21.61
C SER A 98 -15.95 -22.21 -22.02
N GLU A 99 -16.19 -23.49 -21.73
CA GLU A 99 -17.41 -24.21 -22.10
C GLU A 99 -18.40 -24.22 -20.93
N TYR A 100 -19.67 -23.96 -21.24
CA TYR A 100 -20.76 -24.00 -20.29
C TYR A 100 -21.97 -24.70 -20.92
N SER A 101 -22.69 -25.46 -20.09
CA SER A 101 -23.85 -26.24 -20.53
C SER A 101 -25.15 -25.44 -20.41
N TYR A 102 -26.11 -25.74 -21.27
CA TYR A 102 -27.47 -25.20 -21.22
C TYR A 102 -28.44 -26.25 -20.67
N SER A 103 -29.43 -25.82 -19.88
CA SER A 103 -30.55 -26.66 -19.47
C SER A 103 -31.51 -26.94 -20.65
N TRP A 104 -32.45 -27.88 -20.48
CA TRP A 104 -33.50 -28.12 -21.47
C TRP A 104 -34.56 -27.00 -21.47
N ILE A 105 -34.95 -26.55 -20.28
CA ILE A 105 -35.86 -25.42 -20.03
C ILE A 105 -35.34 -24.66 -18.79
N GLY A 106 -35.47 -23.33 -18.81
CA GLY A 106 -35.22 -22.44 -17.67
C GLY A 106 -33.78 -21.98 -17.54
N ILE A 107 -33.48 -21.36 -16.38
CA ILE A 107 -32.18 -20.79 -16.05
C ILE A 107 -31.35 -21.77 -15.22
N ARG A 108 -30.07 -21.92 -15.54
CA ARG A 108 -29.10 -22.69 -14.77
C ARG A 108 -27.84 -21.88 -14.53
N CYS A 109 -27.45 -21.77 -13.26
CA CYS A 109 -26.22 -21.09 -12.87
C CYS A 109 -25.17 -22.09 -12.40
N HIS A 110 -23.92 -21.84 -12.81
CA HIS A 110 -22.75 -22.60 -12.40
C HIS A 110 -21.70 -21.63 -11.86
N THR A 111 -21.10 -22.00 -10.73
CA THR A 111 -20.04 -21.22 -10.11
C THR A 111 -18.75 -22.02 -10.13
N ILE A 112 -17.70 -21.45 -10.69
CA ILE A 112 -16.38 -22.04 -10.80
C ILE A 112 -15.41 -21.23 -9.95
N THR A 113 -14.62 -21.92 -9.15
CA THR A 113 -13.54 -21.31 -8.38
C THR A 113 -12.22 -21.48 -9.12
N GLY A 114 -11.44 -20.41 -9.18
CA GLY A 114 -10.06 -20.38 -9.64
C GLY A 114 -9.16 -19.58 -8.69
N TYR A 115 -7.87 -19.61 -8.97
CA TYR A 115 -6.85 -18.94 -8.14
C TYR A 115 -5.83 -18.25 -9.01
N HIS A 116 -5.43 -17.05 -8.59
CA HIS A 116 -4.40 -16.25 -9.23
C HIS A 116 -3.27 -16.00 -8.21
N ILE A 117 -2.03 -16.10 -8.66
CA ILE A 117 -0.84 -15.76 -7.88
C ILE A 117 0.09 -14.89 -8.70
N GLU A 118 0.61 -13.84 -8.07
CA GLU A 118 1.58 -12.92 -8.65
C GLU A 118 2.77 -12.75 -7.69
N GLN A 119 3.97 -12.76 -8.24
CA GLN A 119 5.19 -12.39 -7.55
C GLN A 119 5.62 -10.99 -7.99
N GLY A 120 5.87 -10.12 -7.02
CA GLY A 120 6.24 -8.74 -7.31
C GLY A 120 6.89 -8.06 -6.12
N VAL A 121 6.95 -6.73 -6.17
CA VAL A 121 7.57 -5.91 -5.13
C VAL A 121 6.50 -4.99 -4.55
N ILE A 122 6.34 -5.00 -3.22
CA ILE A 122 5.56 -3.99 -2.53
C ILE A 122 6.46 -2.86 -2.08
N LYS A 123 5.98 -1.63 -2.27
CA LYS A 123 6.59 -0.42 -1.70
C LYS A 123 5.71 0.05 -0.56
N PHE A 124 6.28 0.14 0.63
CA PHE A 124 5.58 0.69 1.78
C PHE A 124 5.65 2.21 1.75
N TYR A 125 4.50 2.85 1.50
CA TYR A 125 4.32 4.30 1.57
C TYR A 125 3.22 4.63 2.59
N ASP A 126 3.35 5.76 3.29
CA ASP A 126 2.32 6.24 4.21
C ASP A 126 1.12 6.77 3.40
N GLY A 127 0.20 5.86 3.05
CA GLY A 127 -1.19 6.21 2.70
C GLY A 127 -1.69 5.81 1.31
N LEU A 128 -0.82 5.50 0.34
CA LEU A 128 -1.21 5.26 -1.07
C LEU A 128 -0.88 3.84 -1.58
N SER A 129 -0.32 2.96 -0.76
CA SER A 129 0.01 1.59 -1.19
C SER A 129 -1.16 0.62 -1.01
N ARG A 130 -1.16 -0.50 -1.76
CA ARG A 130 -2.03 -1.67 -1.56
C ARG A 130 -1.95 -2.27 -0.14
N THR A 131 -0.93 -1.85 0.62
CA THR A 131 -0.64 -2.25 1.99
C THR A 131 -1.00 -1.18 3.03
N SER A 132 -1.78 -0.15 2.64
CA SER A 132 -2.26 0.87 3.57
C SER A 132 -3.02 0.22 4.74
N GLY A 133 -2.66 0.58 5.97
CA GLY A 133 -3.23 0.00 7.19
C GLY A 133 -2.70 -1.39 7.57
N CYS A 134 -1.82 -2.01 6.76
CA CYS A 134 -1.25 -3.31 7.09
C CYS A 134 0.01 -3.18 7.96
N ASN A 135 0.12 -4.06 8.96
CA ASN A 135 1.29 -4.11 9.82
C ASN A 135 2.46 -4.79 9.09
N LYS A 136 3.49 -3.99 8.77
CA LYS A 136 4.68 -4.38 8.00
C LYS A 136 5.45 -5.53 8.68
N THR A 137 5.41 -5.64 10.01
CA THR A 137 6.19 -6.65 10.76
C THR A 137 5.56 -8.05 10.75
N LEU A 138 4.29 -8.19 10.38
CA LEU A 138 3.59 -9.49 10.38
C LEU A 138 3.91 -10.37 9.17
N GLY A 139 4.53 -9.82 8.12
CA GLY A 139 4.80 -10.55 6.88
C GLY A 139 3.54 -10.89 6.07
N LYS A 140 2.40 -10.27 6.39
CA LYS A 140 1.11 -10.52 5.73
C LYS A 140 0.20 -9.29 5.74
N CYS A 141 -0.59 -9.14 4.69
CA CYS A 141 -1.69 -8.19 4.56
C CYS A 141 -2.87 -8.90 3.91
N ILE A 142 -4.05 -8.80 4.51
CA ILE A 142 -5.28 -9.37 3.96
C ILE A 142 -6.18 -8.19 3.61
N THR A 143 -6.50 -8.06 2.33
CA THR A 143 -7.43 -7.04 1.81
C THR A 143 -8.76 -7.72 1.48
N THR A 144 -9.71 -7.00 0.87
CA THR A 144 -10.97 -7.60 0.40
C THR A 144 -10.77 -8.56 -0.77
N THR A 145 -9.82 -8.24 -1.67
CA THR A 145 -9.63 -8.95 -2.94
C THR A 145 -8.42 -9.88 -2.93
N GLU A 146 -7.46 -9.69 -2.03
CA GLU A 146 -6.20 -10.44 -2.07
C GLU A 146 -5.53 -10.62 -0.70
N THR A 147 -4.65 -11.62 -0.66
CA THR A 147 -3.74 -11.87 0.46
C THR A 147 -2.31 -11.68 -0.03
N ILE A 148 -1.61 -10.74 0.58
CA ILE A 148 -0.25 -10.35 0.25
C ILE A 148 0.67 -10.91 1.33
N LEU A 149 1.71 -11.64 0.94
CA LEU A 149 2.72 -12.20 1.83
C LEU A 149 4.09 -11.67 1.46
N TRP A 150 4.89 -11.30 2.45
CA TRP A 150 6.31 -10.93 2.28
C TRP A 150 7.13 -11.50 3.43
N ASP A 151 8.45 -11.53 3.27
CA ASP A 151 9.34 -11.93 4.35
C ASP A 151 9.55 -10.73 5.31
N PRO A 152 9.16 -10.84 6.59
CA PRO A 152 9.39 -9.77 7.56
C PRO A 152 10.88 -9.55 7.86
N SER A 153 11.76 -10.54 7.60
CA SER A 153 13.21 -10.37 7.80
C SER A 153 13.82 -9.37 6.82
N GLU A 154 13.27 -9.22 5.60
CA GLU A 154 13.68 -8.20 4.63
C GLU A 154 13.47 -6.76 5.15
N LEU A 155 12.66 -6.61 6.21
CA LEU A 155 12.33 -5.33 6.84
C LEU A 155 13.09 -5.08 8.15
N ALA A 156 13.70 -6.11 8.75
CA ALA A 156 14.28 -6.01 10.10
C ALA A 156 15.37 -4.94 10.21
N ASP A 157 16.18 -4.79 9.15
CA ASP A 157 17.30 -3.84 9.13
C ASP A 157 17.00 -2.53 8.39
N ARG A 158 15.79 -2.38 7.85
CA ARG A 158 15.44 -1.22 7.01
C ARG A 158 14.79 -0.11 7.82
N ARG A 159 15.49 1.03 7.91
CA ARG A 159 14.97 2.22 8.57
C ARG A 159 13.95 2.95 7.69
N PRO A 160 12.77 3.33 8.23
CA PRO A 160 11.74 4.06 7.48
C PRO A 160 12.13 5.50 7.14
N TYR A 161 13.15 6.04 7.80
CA TYR A 161 13.66 7.39 7.59
C TYR A 161 15.14 7.36 7.25
N ARG A 162 15.52 8.20 6.27
CA ARG A 162 16.91 8.54 5.97
C ARG A 162 17.20 9.95 6.48
N THR A 163 18.38 10.15 7.06
CA THR A 163 18.87 11.47 7.43
C THR A 163 19.34 12.18 6.17
N LEU A 164 18.72 13.31 5.83
CA LEU A 164 19.18 14.16 4.72
C LEU A 164 20.36 15.05 5.13
N GLY A 165 20.46 15.37 6.42
CA GLY A 165 21.55 16.17 6.98
C GLY A 165 21.15 16.85 8.28
N LYS A 166 22.08 17.63 8.82
CA LYS A 166 21.86 18.50 9.98
C LYS A 166 21.90 19.94 9.52
N VAL A 167 20.93 20.75 9.96
CA VAL A 167 20.88 22.18 9.64
C VAL A 167 20.70 23.00 10.90
N ASN A 168 21.22 24.22 10.87
CA ASN A 168 20.90 25.22 11.87
C ASN A 168 19.51 25.77 11.57
N ALA A 169 18.55 25.48 12.44
CA ALA A 169 17.20 25.96 12.30
C ALA A 169 16.77 26.81 13.49
N GLN A 170 15.97 27.82 13.18
CA GLN A 170 15.23 28.59 14.17
C GLN A 170 13.94 27.85 14.46
N ILE A 171 13.77 27.42 15.71
CA ILE A 171 12.58 26.72 16.15
C ILE A 171 11.68 27.72 16.87
N SER A 172 10.43 27.78 16.45
CA SER A 172 9.31 28.39 17.16
C SER A 172 8.30 27.31 17.53
N ASN A 173 7.29 27.63 18.33
CA ASN A 173 6.28 26.67 18.79
C ASN A 173 5.54 25.93 17.65
N ARG A 174 5.46 26.52 16.45
CA ARG A 174 4.73 25.94 15.31
C ARG A 174 5.56 25.81 14.03
N PHE A 175 6.72 26.46 13.97
CA PHE A 175 7.51 26.54 12.74
C PHE A 175 8.98 26.24 13.03
N VAL A 176 9.58 25.48 12.13
CA VAL A 176 11.03 25.32 12.03
C VAL A 176 11.47 26.03 10.76
N THR A 177 12.31 27.05 10.89
CA THR A 177 12.80 27.84 9.75
C THR A 177 14.30 27.59 9.59
N SER A 178 14.71 27.15 8.40
CA SER A 178 16.12 26.96 8.03
C SER A 178 16.40 27.67 6.70
N PRO A 179 17.28 28.68 6.66
CA PRO A 179 17.60 29.40 5.42
C PRO A 179 18.10 28.47 4.30
N SER A 180 18.88 27.45 4.66
CA SER A 180 19.45 26.47 3.72
C SER A 180 18.42 25.54 3.06
N MET A 181 17.22 25.40 3.62
CA MET A 181 16.18 24.53 3.04
C MET A 181 15.28 25.25 2.03
N GLN A 182 15.23 26.59 2.06
CA GLN A 182 14.44 27.38 1.12
C GLN A 182 15.06 27.44 -0.29
N GLU A 183 16.36 27.15 -0.41
CA GLU A 183 17.10 27.17 -1.68
C GLU A 183 16.96 25.86 -2.49
N HIS A 184 16.61 24.75 -1.83
CA HIS A 184 16.52 23.41 -2.44
C HIS A 184 15.09 22.90 -2.68
N SER A 185 14.06 23.74 -2.44
CA SER A 185 12.66 23.30 -2.45
C SER A 185 12.08 22.95 -3.83
N SER A 186 12.79 23.22 -4.92
CA SER A 186 12.35 22.92 -6.29
C SER A 186 12.30 21.41 -6.61
N GLU A 187 13.11 20.59 -5.93
CA GLU A 187 13.22 19.13 -6.20
C GLU A 187 12.60 18.25 -5.10
N LEU A 188 12.25 18.81 -3.94
CA LEU A 188 11.88 18.06 -2.73
C LEU A 188 10.37 17.85 -2.51
N ILE A 189 9.53 18.17 -3.51
CA ILE A 189 8.07 18.30 -3.39
C ILE A 189 7.35 17.01 -2.92
N ILE A 190 7.99 15.83 -2.97
CA ILE A 190 7.37 14.53 -2.63
C ILE A 190 7.91 13.91 -1.31
N SER A 191 8.76 14.61 -0.56
CA SER A 191 9.28 14.09 0.72
C SER A 191 8.58 14.75 1.91
N VAL A 192 7.87 13.98 2.72
CA VAL A 192 7.42 14.46 4.04
C VAL A 192 8.66 14.64 4.92
N ILE A 193 8.94 15.88 5.30
CA ILE A 193 10.12 16.24 6.08
C ILE A 193 9.75 16.25 7.57
N THR A 194 10.37 15.37 8.35
CA THR A 194 10.22 15.39 9.81
C THR A 194 11.45 16.00 10.44
N VAL A 195 11.24 16.96 11.36
CA VAL A 195 12.32 17.61 12.11
C VAL A 195 12.38 17.04 13.52
N LYS A 196 13.53 16.50 13.92
CA LYS A 196 13.77 16.04 15.29
C LYS A 196 14.77 16.96 15.99
N ALA A 197 14.31 17.69 17.01
CA ALA A 197 15.18 18.52 17.86
C ALA A 197 15.67 17.72 19.08
N ARG A 198 16.98 17.79 19.39
CA ARG A 198 17.51 17.24 20.65
C ARG A 198 17.26 18.24 21.78
N ARG A 199 16.35 17.93 22.72
CA ARG A 199 16.28 18.66 24.00
C ARG A 199 17.55 18.36 24.81
N GLY A 200 18.38 19.38 25.03
CA GLY A 200 19.47 19.32 26.01
C GLY A 200 18.91 19.10 27.41
N ARG A 201 19.46 18.11 28.12
CA ARG A 201 19.18 17.84 29.53
C ARG A 201 19.81 18.98 30.34
N ILE A 202 18.99 19.86 30.92
CA ILE A 202 19.45 20.85 31.91
C ILE A 202 19.68 20.06 33.20
N THR A 203 20.94 19.84 33.56
CA THR A 203 21.34 19.41 34.89
C THR A 203 21.46 20.66 35.76
N SER A 204 20.62 20.75 36.79
CA SER A 204 20.74 21.67 37.93
C SER A 204 21.93 21.31 38.80
#